data_AF-A0A6G2BK01-F1
#
_entry.id   AF-A0A6G2BK01-F1
#
_cell.length_a   1.000
_cell.length_b   1.000
_cell.length_c   1.000
_cell.angle_alpha   90.00
_cell.angle_beta   90.00
_cell.angle_gamma   90.00
#
_symmetry.space_group_name_H-M   'P 1'
#
loop_
_entity.id
_entity.type
_entity.pdbx_description
1 polymer ?
#
loop_
_entity_poly.entity_id
_entity_poly.type
_entity_poly.pdbx_seq_one_letter_code
_entity_poly.pdbx_strand_id
1 'polypeptide(L)'
;MPSEVLSTRLTPRDHDRLRELAERRGKSLSATASELLSAALADPDAYPAPQDGALVDAVRATLAAVTAPEAVIHREVAIALARAVERREAGYLSAAGQLRKSLDAARSAQRTADRPPDDGDLDSLLAMFGQ
;
A
#
# COMPACT_ATOMS: atom_id res chain seq x y z
N MET A 1 26.69 29.76 -8.43
CA MET A 1 25.48 28.93 -8.66
C MET A 1 24.32 29.61 -7.97
N PRO A 2 23.14 29.73 -8.60
CA PRO A 2 21.95 30.22 -7.91
C PRO A 2 21.56 29.22 -6.80
N SER A 3 21.30 29.73 -5.61
CA SER A 3 20.79 28.95 -4.48
C SER A 3 19.29 29.22 -4.36
N GLU A 4 18.49 28.17 -4.26
CA GLU A 4 17.04 28.25 -4.06
C GLU A 4 16.67 27.67 -2.69
N VAL A 5 15.75 28.32 -1.98
CA VAL A 5 15.30 27.86 -0.67
C VAL A 5 14.16 26.88 -0.86
N LEU A 6 14.38 25.63 -0.47
CA LEU A 6 13.35 24.60 -0.47
C LEU A 6 12.77 24.41 0.93
N SER A 7 11.45 24.35 1.00
CA SER A 7 10.72 23.98 2.21
C SER A 7 9.96 22.69 1.95
N THR A 8 10.09 21.73 2.86
CA THR A 8 9.41 20.43 2.76
C THR A 8 8.91 19.98 4.13
N ARG A 9 7.87 19.15 4.14
CA ARG A 9 7.33 18.55 5.35
C ARG A 9 7.93 17.16 5.52
N LEU A 10 8.42 16.87 6.71
CA LEU A 10 8.90 15.55 7.11
C LEU A 10 8.00 14.99 8.19
N THR A 11 7.96 13.66 8.31
CA THR A 11 7.35 13.04 9.50
C THR A 11 8.16 13.45 10.75
N PRO A 12 7.54 13.52 11.95
CA PRO A 12 8.27 13.86 13.17
C PRO A 12 9.49 12.95 13.40
N ARG A 13 9.34 11.66 13.11
CA ARG A 13 10.41 10.66 13.25
C ARG A 13 11.59 10.94 12.31
N ASP A 14 11.32 11.29 11.05
CA ASP A 14 12.39 11.56 10.08
C ASP A 14 13.07 12.89 10.36
N HIS A 15 12.31 13.88 10.83
CA HIS A 15 12.87 15.15 11.31
C HIS A 15 13.83 14.93 12.50
N ASP A 16 13.42 14.14 13.50
CA ASP A 16 14.28 13.84 14.65
C ASP A 16 15.55 13.10 14.25
N ARG A 17 15.45 12.11 13.35
CA ARG A 17 16.62 11.41 12.80
C ARG A 17 17.58 12.34 12.06
N LEU A 18 17.04 13.26 11.27
CA LEU A 18 17.84 14.25 10.55
C LEU A 18 18.54 15.20 11.52
N ARG A 19 17.84 15.63 12.58
CA ARG A 19 18.40 16.48 13.64
C ARG A 19 19.53 15.78 14.39
N GLU A 20 19.32 14.56 14.86
CA GLU A 20 20.34 13.75 15.52
C GLU A 20 21.57 13.53 14.62
N LEU A 21 21.35 13.30 13.32
CA LEU A 21 22.44 13.15 12.36
C LEU A 21 23.23 14.44 12.19
N ALA A 22 22.55 15.59 12.11
CA ALA A 22 23.19 16.90 12.01
C ALA A 22 24.02 17.21 13.27
N GLU A 23 23.47 16.93 14.46
CA GLU A 23 24.16 17.07 15.74
C GLU A 23 25.41 16.19 15.80
N ARG A 24 25.31 14.90 15.43
CA ARG A 24 26.47 13.98 15.38
C ARG A 24 27.56 14.43 14.41
N ARG A 25 27.17 15.09 13.31
CA ARG A 25 28.11 15.61 12.29
C ARG A 25 28.64 17.00 12.62
N GLY A 26 28.14 17.66 13.67
CA GLY A 26 28.48 19.05 13.98
C GLY A 26 28.07 20.02 12.88
N LYS A 27 27.01 19.70 12.11
CA LYS A 27 26.54 20.50 10.97
C LYS A 27 25.16 21.08 11.25
N SER A 28 24.79 22.12 10.50
CA SER A 28 23.40 22.59 10.52
C SER A 28 22.46 21.53 9.91
N LEU A 29 21.18 21.61 10.29
CA LEU A 29 20.13 20.76 9.73
C LEU A 29 20.06 20.92 8.20
N SER A 30 20.17 22.15 7.70
CA SER A 30 20.14 22.45 6.27
C SER A 30 21.33 21.89 5.52
N ALA A 31 22.56 22.02 6.05
CA ALA A 31 23.75 21.47 5.41
C ALA A 31 23.68 19.94 5.32
N THR A 32 23.22 19.29 6.39
CA THR A 32 23.04 17.84 6.43
C THR A 32 21.96 17.38 5.45
N ALA A 33 20.83 18.09 5.36
CA ALA A 33 19.77 17.80 4.41
C ALA A 33 20.24 17.95 2.96
N SER A 34 20.95 19.03 2.63
CA SER A 34 21.50 19.26 1.30
C SER A 34 22.49 18.16 0.90
N GLU A 35 23.38 17.75 1.80
CA GLU A 35 24.32 16.65 1.54
C GLU A 35 23.61 15.32 1.27
N LEU A 36 22.58 14.99 2.05
CA LEU A 36 21.80 13.76 1.84
C LEU A 36 21.05 13.80 0.51
N LEU A 37 20.45 14.94 0.15
CA LEU A 37 19.77 15.13 -1.13
C LEU A 37 20.75 15.02 -2.30
N SER A 38 21.92 15.66 -2.21
CA SER A 38 22.96 15.56 -3.24
C SER A 38 23.47 14.12 -3.38
N ALA A 39 23.67 13.41 -2.28
CA ALA A 39 24.07 12.00 -2.29
C ALA A 39 23.00 11.11 -2.94
N ALA A 40 21.71 11.37 -2.66
CA ALA A 40 20.60 10.63 -3.28
C ALA A 40 20.45 10.88 -4.77
N LEU A 41 20.77 12.09 -5.24
CA LEU A 41 20.76 12.40 -6.67
C LEU A 41 22.00 11.84 -7.41
N ALA A 42 23.12 11.71 -6.71
CA ALA A 42 24.35 11.17 -7.29
C ALA A 42 24.27 9.66 -7.54
N ASP A 43 23.46 8.95 -6.75
CA ASP A 43 23.20 7.51 -6.90
C ASP A 43 21.71 7.21 -6.74
N PRO A 44 20.92 7.33 -7.83
CA PRO A 44 19.49 7.06 -7.79
C PRO A 44 19.16 5.58 -7.52
N ASP A 45 20.12 4.68 -7.74
CA ASP A 45 19.96 3.24 -7.48
C ASP A 45 20.30 2.88 -6.02
N ALA A 46 21.06 3.73 -5.30
CA ALA A 46 21.36 3.55 -3.88
C ALA A 46 20.16 3.67 -2.95
N TYR A 47 19.06 4.25 -3.43
CA TYR A 47 17.81 4.37 -2.67
C TYR A 47 16.75 3.47 -3.31
N PRO A 48 16.77 2.16 -3.02
CA PRO A 48 15.76 1.26 -3.53
C PRO A 48 14.38 1.78 -3.12
N ALA A 49 13.42 1.66 -4.03
CA ALA A 49 12.02 1.96 -3.74
C ALA A 49 11.63 1.27 -2.42
N PRO A 50 10.89 1.95 -1.52
CA PRO A 50 10.58 1.41 -0.20
C PRO A 50 9.98 0.02 -0.36
N GLN A 51 10.77 -0.99 0.04
CA GLN A 51 10.44 -2.38 -0.13
C GLN A 51 9.20 -2.68 0.70
N ASP A 52 8.23 -3.36 0.08
CA ASP A 52 7.07 -3.88 0.79
C ASP A 52 7.59 -4.79 1.91
N GLY A 53 7.14 -4.59 3.14
CA GLY A 53 7.55 -5.37 4.30
C GLY A 53 6.58 -6.51 4.62
N ALA A 54 6.78 -7.12 5.79
CA ALA A 54 6.13 -8.37 6.18
C ALA A 54 4.58 -8.28 6.21
N LEU A 55 3.99 -7.12 6.48
CA LEU A 55 2.53 -6.97 6.48
C LEU A 55 2.01 -7.01 5.04
N VAL A 56 2.67 -6.31 4.13
CA VAL A 56 2.30 -6.29 2.72
C VAL A 56 2.46 -7.68 2.10
N ASP A 57 3.56 -8.38 2.42
CA ASP A 57 3.79 -9.76 1.97
C ASP A 57 2.72 -10.72 2.49
N ALA A 58 2.34 -10.62 3.76
CA ALA A 58 1.28 -11.42 4.35
C ALA A 58 -0.07 -11.17 3.66
N VAL A 59 -0.40 -9.91 3.36
CA VAL A 59 -1.63 -9.54 2.64
C VAL A 59 -1.62 -10.10 1.21
N ARG A 60 -0.49 -9.98 0.49
CA ARG A 60 -0.32 -10.57 -0.85
C ARG A 60 -0.51 -12.08 -0.83
N ALA A 61 0.13 -12.78 0.10
CA ALA A 61 0.01 -14.23 0.25
C ALA A 61 -1.45 -14.63 0.56
N THR A 62 -2.12 -13.87 1.43
CA THR A 62 -3.51 -14.12 1.82
C THR A 62 -4.50 -13.97 0.66
N LEU A 63 -4.21 -13.09 -0.30
CA LEU A 63 -5.06 -12.79 -1.44
C LEU A 63 -4.51 -13.34 -2.77
N ALA A 64 -3.55 -14.26 -2.73
CA ALA A 64 -2.89 -14.77 -3.93
C ALA A 64 -3.86 -15.46 -4.91
N ALA A 65 -4.88 -16.14 -4.38
CA ALA A 65 -5.90 -16.84 -5.16
C ALA A 65 -7.10 -15.96 -5.57
N VAL A 66 -7.08 -14.67 -5.25
CA VAL A 66 -8.15 -13.74 -5.65
C VAL A 66 -7.94 -13.30 -7.09
N THR A 67 -8.83 -13.71 -7.98
CA THR A 67 -8.75 -13.52 -9.44
C THR A 67 -9.99 -12.88 -10.04
N ALA A 68 -11.14 -12.93 -9.35
CA ALA A 68 -12.37 -12.32 -9.83
C ALA A 68 -12.21 -10.79 -9.95
N PRO A 69 -12.68 -10.15 -11.04
CA PRO A 69 -12.40 -8.73 -11.31
C PRO A 69 -12.74 -7.77 -10.15
N GLU A 70 -13.92 -7.93 -9.54
CA GLU A 70 -14.35 -7.13 -8.38
C GLU A 70 -13.48 -7.39 -7.15
N ALA A 71 -13.12 -8.66 -6.92
CA ALA A 71 -12.30 -9.07 -5.80
C ALA A 71 -10.85 -8.56 -5.92
N VAL A 72 -10.33 -8.45 -7.14
CA VAL A 72 -9.00 -7.89 -7.43
C VAL A 72 -8.94 -6.41 -7.06
N ILE A 73 -10.00 -5.63 -7.27
CA ILE A 73 -10.04 -4.22 -6.85
C ILE A 73 -9.85 -4.13 -5.33
N HIS A 74 -10.60 -4.93 -4.58
CA HIS A 74 -10.48 -4.96 -3.12
C HIS A 74 -9.11 -5.46 -2.64
N ARG A 75 -8.48 -6.38 -3.38
CA ARG A 75 -7.11 -6.85 -3.12
C ARG A 75 -6.10 -5.71 -3.27
N GLU A 76 -6.15 -4.95 -4.36
CA GLU A 76 -5.19 -3.87 -4.58
C GLU A 76 -5.39 -2.73 -3.56
N VAL A 77 -6.64 -2.44 -3.17
CA VAL A 77 -6.94 -1.53 -2.05
C VAL A 77 -6.35 -2.05 -0.73
N ALA A 78 -6.48 -3.34 -0.43
CA ALA A 78 -5.89 -3.94 0.77
C ALA A 78 -4.35 -3.81 0.76
N ILE A 79 -3.69 -4.02 -0.38
CA ILE A 79 -2.23 -3.85 -0.51
C ILE A 79 -1.83 -2.39 -0.25
N ALA A 80 -2.57 -1.42 -0.80
CA ALA A 80 -2.31 0.00 -0.57
C ALA A 80 -2.47 0.39 0.91
N LEU A 81 -3.53 -0.09 1.56
CA LEU A 81 -3.76 0.14 2.99
C LEU A 81 -2.69 -0.54 3.86
N ALA A 82 -2.26 -1.74 3.50
CA ALA A 82 -1.16 -2.44 4.19
C ALA A 82 0.14 -1.63 4.14
N ARG A 83 0.48 -1.05 2.98
CA ARG A 83 1.63 -0.14 2.83
C ARG A 83 1.52 1.09 3.72
N ALA A 84 0.35 1.73 3.72
CA ALA A 84 0.10 2.91 4.57
C ALA A 84 0.23 2.59 6.07
N VAL A 85 -0.27 1.40 6.49
CA VAL A 85 -0.15 0.90 7.86
C VAL A 85 1.31 0.65 8.24
N GLU A 86 2.04 -0.07 7.39
CA GLU A 86 3.42 -0.47 7.64
C GLU A 86 4.37 0.72 7.72
N ARG A 87 4.18 1.70 6.83
CA ARG A 87 4.95 2.95 6.79
C ARG A 87 4.51 3.96 7.85
N ARG A 88 3.44 3.67 8.61
CA ARG A 88 2.83 4.57 9.60
C ARG A 88 2.51 5.95 9.03
N GLU A 89 1.93 5.96 7.83
CA GLU A 89 1.49 7.18 7.16
C GLU A 89 0.37 7.88 7.95
N ALA A 90 0.05 9.12 7.56
CA ALA A 90 -1.04 9.86 8.20
C ALA A 90 -2.36 9.08 8.08
N GLY A 91 -3.00 8.79 9.22
CA GLY A 91 -4.24 8.00 9.26
C GLY A 91 -4.04 6.48 9.31
N TYR A 92 -2.82 5.97 9.54
CA TYR A 92 -2.54 4.52 9.58
C TYR A 92 -3.44 3.72 10.54
N LEU A 93 -3.87 4.30 11.67
CA LEU A 93 -4.79 3.65 12.60
C LEU A 93 -6.18 3.42 11.99
N SER A 94 -6.68 4.40 11.22
CA SER A 94 -7.92 4.25 10.45
C SER A 94 -7.73 3.26 9.30
N ALA A 95 -6.56 3.32 8.64
CA ALA A 95 -6.20 2.39 7.56
C ALA A 95 -6.18 0.93 8.02
N ALA A 96 -5.77 0.64 9.26
CA ALA A 96 -5.82 -0.72 9.80
C ALA A 96 -7.25 -1.29 9.88
N GLY A 97 -8.23 -0.45 10.28
CA GLY A 97 -9.64 -0.84 10.28
C GLY A 97 -10.21 -1.05 8.88
N GLN A 98 -9.81 -0.21 7.92
CA GLN A 98 -10.21 -0.34 6.52
C GLN A 98 -9.55 -1.54 5.83
N LEU A 99 -8.30 -1.85 6.17
CA LEU A 99 -7.56 -2.99 5.64
C LEU A 99 -8.34 -4.30 5.87
N ARG A 100 -8.84 -4.50 7.09
CA ARG A 100 -9.66 -5.67 7.41
C ARG A 100 -10.93 -5.74 6.55
N LYS A 101 -11.63 -4.61 6.39
CA LYS A 101 -12.84 -4.55 5.55
C LYS A 101 -12.54 -4.87 4.09
N SER A 102 -11.43 -4.37 3.54
CA SER A 102 -11.01 -4.67 2.17
C SER A 102 -10.63 -6.14 1.99
N LEU A 103 -9.98 -6.76 2.98
CA LEU A 103 -9.69 -8.21 2.98
C LEU A 103 -10.98 -9.03 2.94
N ASP A 104 -11.96 -8.68 3.78
CA ASP A 104 -13.25 -9.38 3.84
C ASP A 104 -14.05 -9.20 2.54
N ALA A 105 -14.04 -7.98 1.97
CA ALA A 105 -14.71 -7.68 0.70
C ALA A 105 -14.08 -8.46 -0.48
N ALA A 106 -12.74 -8.51 -0.57
CA ALA A 106 -12.05 -9.29 -1.60
C ALA A 106 -12.43 -10.78 -1.52
N ARG A 107 -12.43 -11.36 -0.32
CA ARG A 107 -12.83 -12.76 -0.11
C ARG A 107 -14.32 -13.00 -0.39
N SER A 108 -15.18 -12.04 -0.05
CA SER A 108 -16.61 -12.16 -0.32
C SER A 108 -16.90 -12.12 -1.82
N ALA A 109 -16.32 -11.16 -2.54
CA ALA A 109 -16.48 -11.04 -3.99
C ALA A 109 -15.95 -12.27 -4.73
N GLN A 110 -14.80 -12.81 -4.30
CA GLN A 110 -14.27 -14.06 -4.87
C GLN A 110 -15.23 -15.24 -4.64
N ARG A 111 -15.76 -15.41 -3.41
CA ARG A 111 -16.72 -16.48 -3.11
C ARG A 111 -18.01 -16.38 -3.93
N THR A 112 -18.49 -15.16 -4.20
CA THR A 112 -19.65 -14.95 -5.05
C THR A 112 -19.36 -15.36 -6.49
N ALA A 113 -18.17 -15.04 -7.01
CA ALA A 113 -17.75 -15.42 -8.36
C ALA A 113 -17.47 -16.92 -8.50
N ASP A 114 -16.96 -17.57 -7.45
CA ASP A 114 -16.70 -19.01 -7.42
C ASP A 114 -17.97 -19.84 -7.23
N ARG A 115 -19.10 -19.21 -6.86
CA ARG A 115 -20.36 -19.91 -6.68
C ARG A 115 -20.81 -20.45 -8.04
N PRO A 116 -21.10 -21.76 -8.16
CA PRO A 116 -21.64 -22.29 -9.40
C PRO A 116 -22.95 -21.54 -9.73
N PRO A 117 -23.23 -21.29 -11.01
CA PRO A 117 -24.51 -20.73 -11.42
C PRO A 117 -25.63 -21.60 -10.84
N ASP A 118 -26.61 -20.97 -10.19
CA ASP A 118 -27.72 -21.67 -9.55
C ASP A 118 -28.47 -22.49 -10.62
N ASP A 119 -28.64 -23.79 -10.39
CA ASP A 119 -29.35 -24.72 -11.29
C ASP A 119 -30.83 -24.33 -11.52
N GLY A 120 -31.33 -23.29 -10.84
CA GLY A 120 -32.68 -22.73 -11.03
C GLY A 120 -32.93 -22.12 -12.41
N ASP A 121 -31.88 -21.79 -13.17
CA ASP A 121 -32.03 -21.31 -14.56
C ASP A 121 -32.20 -22.47 -15.56
N LEU A 122 -31.66 -23.65 -15.27
CA LEU A 122 -31.82 -24.84 -16.12
C LEU A 122 -33.22 -25.44 -16.01
N ASP A 123 -33.80 -25.51 -14.80
CA ASP A 123 -35.19 -25.93 -14.60
C ASP A 123 -36.18 -24.92 -15.22
N SER A 124 -35.85 -23.62 -15.17
CA SER A 124 -36.65 -22.57 -15.83
C SER A 124 -36.55 -22.63 -17.36
N LEU A 125 -35.37 -22.95 -17.91
CA LEU A 125 -35.18 -23.15 -19.35
C LEU A 125 -35.83 -24.44 -19.85
N LEU A 126 -35.73 -25.55 -19.10
CA LEU A 126 -36.39 -26.82 -19.45
C LEU A 126 -37.92 -26.72 -19.36
N ALA A 127 -38.46 -25.97 -18.40
CA ALA A 127 -39.89 -25.66 -18.34
C ALA A 127 -40.38 -24.80 -19.51
N MET A 128 -39.50 -23.98 -20.11
CA MET A 128 -39.83 -23.12 -21.25
C MET A 128 -39.80 -23.85 -22.60
N PHE A 129 -39.03 -24.94 -22.73
CA PHE A 129 -38.99 -25.79 -23.94
C PHE A 129 -39.89 -27.04 -23.83
N GLY A 130 -40.59 -27.23 -22.70
CA GLY A 130 -41.47 -28.36 -22.42
C GLY A 130 -42.96 -28.16 -22.73
N GLN A 131 -43.34 -27.12 -23.47
CA GLN A 131 -44.70 -26.95 -24.01
C GLN A 131 -44.74 -27.02 -25.53
#